data_AF-A0A7C4UNS6-F1
#
_entry.id   AF-A0A7C4UNS6-F1
#
_cell.length_a   1.000
_cell.length_b   1.000
_cell.length_c   1.000
_cell.angle_alpha   90.00
_cell.angle_beta   90.00
_cell.angle_gamma   90.00
#
_symmetry.space_group_name_H-M   'P 1'
#
loop_
_entity.id
_entity.type
_entity.pdbx_description
1 polymer ?
#
loop_
_entity_poly.entity_id
_entity_poly.type
_entity_poly.pdbx_seq_one_letter_code
_entity_poly.pdbx_strand_id
1 'polypeptide(L)'
;MKRLLMVTMVLGVLAAWAGAQAPPRRMAPADQVKLLHRNRTLYQAAVKSGLEVTSQFDPLERAHSTTLLARQLSDEIKSAAKEQDSDRAAELCRHLVRLVDQGVTPNLSQARSRIPAGSEAERLLLQRRDEVLEVLKPLEETLRNQFKSSKEVDAVLRELSAGRAKVESSAKK
;
A
#
# COMPACT_ATOMS: atom_id res chain seq x y z
N MET A 1 -52.98 20.42 24.53
CA MET A 1 -52.40 20.64 23.18
C MET A 1 -50.86 20.60 23.15
N LYS A 2 -50.12 21.18 24.13
CA LYS A 2 -48.64 21.13 24.19
C LYS A 2 -48.03 19.71 24.20
N ARG A 3 -48.71 18.71 24.79
CA ARG A 3 -48.24 17.31 24.82
C ARG A 3 -48.36 16.58 23.47
N LEU A 4 -49.33 16.94 22.63
CA LEU A 4 -49.49 16.36 21.28
C LEU A 4 -48.44 16.92 20.30
N LEU A 5 -48.05 18.18 20.47
CA LEU A 5 -47.01 18.85 19.68
C LEU A 5 -45.59 18.32 19.98
N MET A 6 -45.36 17.83 21.20
CA MET A 6 -44.06 17.29 21.60
C MET A 6 -43.84 15.86 21.08
N VAL A 7 -44.90 15.06 20.92
CA VAL A 7 -44.83 13.70 20.39
C VAL A 7 -44.56 13.69 18.88
N THR A 8 -45.15 14.62 18.12
CA THR A 8 -44.90 14.72 16.67
C THR A 8 -43.49 15.21 16.33
N MET A 9 -42.90 16.07 17.18
CA MET A 9 -41.54 16.58 16.97
C MET A 9 -40.47 15.49 17.22
N VAL A 10 -40.66 14.61 18.20
CA VAL A 10 -39.73 13.49 18.46
C VAL A 10 -39.81 12.42 17.36
N LEU A 11 -41.00 12.15 16.82
CA LEU A 11 -41.19 11.21 15.70
C LEU A 11 -40.55 11.71 14.39
N GLY A 12 -40.57 13.02 14.14
CA GLY A 12 -39.92 13.61 12.95
C GLY A 12 -38.39 13.49 12.95
N VAL A 13 -37.75 13.61 14.12
CA VAL A 13 -36.28 13.49 14.26
C VAL A 13 -35.81 12.04 14.09
N LEU A 14 -36.61 11.05 14.54
CA LEU A 14 -36.30 9.63 14.37
C LEU A 14 -36.45 9.17 12.91
N ALA A 15 -37.41 9.71 12.16
CA ALA A 15 -37.59 9.38 10.74
C ALA A 15 -36.42 9.86 9.86
N ALA A 16 -35.81 11.01 10.20
CA ALA A 16 -34.62 11.51 9.52
C ALA A 16 -33.36 10.65 9.81
N TRP A 17 -33.27 10.05 11.00
CA TRP A 17 -32.18 9.14 11.37
C TRP A 17 -32.27 7.77 10.68
N ALA A 18 -33.48 7.25 10.47
CA ALA A 18 -33.69 5.99 9.75
C ALA A 18 -33.44 6.11 8.24
N GLY A 19 -33.71 7.28 7.63
CA GLY A 19 -33.47 7.53 6.20
C GLY A 19 -32.00 7.77 5.82
N ALA A 20 -31.14 8.11 6.78
CA ALA A 20 -29.70 8.31 6.55
C ALA A 20 -28.91 6.98 6.48
N GLN A 21 -29.52 5.86 6.89
CA GLN A 21 -28.98 4.52 6.69
C GLN A 21 -29.38 4.00 5.31
N ALA A 22 -28.95 4.70 4.25
CA ALA A 22 -28.98 4.09 2.93
C ALA A 22 -28.17 2.77 3.02
N PRO A 23 -28.76 1.61 2.67
CA PRO A 23 -28.00 0.37 2.67
C PRO A 23 -26.75 0.59 1.81
N PRO A 24 -25.57 0.10 2.24
CA PRO A 24 -24.34 0.28 1.47
C PRO A 24 -24.63 -0.17 0.04
N ARG A 25 -24.33 0.69 -0.95
CA ARG A 25 -24.55 0.37 -2.36
C ARG A 25 -23.95 -1.01 -2.61
N ARG A 26 -24.81 -1.99 -2.87
CA ARG A 26 -24.34 -3.35 -3.18
C ARG A 26 -23.60 -3.25 -4.50
N MET A 27 -22.32 -3.59 -4.47
CA MET A 27 -21.46 -3.64 -5.63
C MET A 27 -22.05 -4.58 -6.69
N ALA A 28 -22.00 -4.20 -7.97
CA ALA A 28 -22.54 -5.02 -9.03
C ALA A 28 -21.82 -6.39 -9.06
N PRO A 29 -22.50 -7.51 -9.40
CA PRO A 29 -21.87 -8.82 -9.45
C PRO A 29 -20.63 -8.88 -10.34
N ALA A 30 -20.61 -8.14 -11.46
CA ALA A 30 -19.46 -8.05 -12.35
C ALA A 30 -18.23 -7.44 -11.68
N ASP A 31 -18.42 -6.37 -10.89
CA ASP A 31 -17.34 -5.71 -10.16
C ASP A 31 -16.80 -6.62 -9.03
N GLN A 32 -17.67 -7.39 -8.38
CA GLN A 32 -17.26 -8.37 -7.37
C GLN A 32 -16.38 -9.48 -7.98
N VAL A 33 -16.76 -10.01 -9.14
CA VAL A 33 -15.96 -11.02 -9.85
C VAL A 33 -14.61 -10.44 -10.27
N LYS A 34 -14.58 -9.20 -10.78
CA LYS A 34 -13.33 -8.51 -11.15
C LYS A 34 -12.42 -8.35 -9.93
N LEU A 35 -12.93 -7.88 -8.80
CA LEU A 35 -12.15 -7.73 -7.56
C LEU A 35 -11.65 -9.07 -7.02
N LEU A 36 -12.48 -10.12 -7.05
CA LEU A 36 -12.08 -11.46 -6.63
C LEU A 36 -10.89 -11.96 -7.47
N HIS A 37 -10.95 -11.75 -8.79
CA HIS A 37 -9.87 -12.17 -9.69
C HIS A 37 -8.57 -11.40 -9.41
N ARG A 38 -8.65 -10.06 -9.30
CA ARG A 38 -7.50 -9.20 -8.96
C ARG A 38 -6.88 -9.58 -7.61
N ASN A 39 -7.72 -9.76 -6.59
CA ASN A 39 -7.26 -10.15 -5.25
C ASN A 39 -6.62 -11.54 -5.24
N ARG A 40 -7.18 -12.51 -5.97
CA ARG A 40 -6.61 -13.85 -6.07
C ARG A 40 -5.19 -13.80 -6.63
N THR A 41 -4.95 -13.02 -7.68
CA THR A 41 -3.61 -12.85 -8.26
C THR A 41 -2.64 -12.25 -7.24
N LEU A 42 -3.04 -11.22 -6.50
CA LEU A 42 -2.20 -10.61 -5.46
C LEU A 42 -1.90 -11.57 -4.31
N TYR A 43 -2.87 -12.38 -3.88
CA TYR A 43 -2.65 -13.37 -2.83
C TYR A 43 -1.70 -14.49 -3.28
N GLN A 44 -1.83 -14.96 -4.52
CA GLN A 44 -0.91 -15.96 -5.07
C GLN A 44 0.52 -15.41 -5.13
N ALA A 45 0.67 -14.17 -5.58
CA ALA A 45 1.93 -13.44 -5.54
C ALA A 45 2.49 -13.33 -4.11
N ALA A 46 1.69 -12.88 -3.16
CA ALA A 46 2.12 -12.71 -1.77
C ALA A 46 2.53 -14.04 -1.11
N VAL A 47 1.78 -15.13 -1.34
CA VAL A 47 2.12 -16.47 -0.83
C VAL A 47 3.42 -16.96 -1.45
N LYS A 48 3.56 -16.85 -2.79
CA LYS A 48 4.78 -17.27 -3.49
C LYS A 48 6.00 -16.51 -2.97
N SER A 49 5.92 -15.18 -2.91
CA SER A 49 7.03 -14.35 -2.42
C SER A 49 7.31 -14.59 -0.93
N GLY A 50 6.28 -14.86 -0.11
CA GLY A 50 6.47 -15.25 1.28
C GLY A 50 7.29 -16.53 1.43
N LEU A 51 6.96 -17.56 0.65
CA LEU A 51 7.72 -18.82 0.62
C LEU A 51 9.16 -18.58 0.15
N GLU A 52 9.35 -17.80 -0.92
CA GLU A 52 10.67 -17.43 -1.42
C GLU A 52 11.50 -16.71 -0.34
N VAL A 53 10.96 -15.67 0.32
CA VAL A 53 11.65 -14.94 1.39
C VAL A 53 12.05 -15.88 2.54
N THR A 54 11.19 -16.82 2.94
CA THR A 54 11.52 -17.79 4.01
C THR A 54 12.61 -18.80 3.63
N SER A 55 12.81 -19.03 2.33
CA SER A 55 13.89 -19.91 1.83
C SER A 55 15.26 -19.22 1.77
N GLN A 56 15.32 -17.89 1.93
CA GLN A 56 16.55 -17.10 1.82
C GLN A 56 17.21 -16.85 3.17
N PHE A 57 18.48 -17.27 3.30
CA PHE A 57 19.29 -17.03 4.50
C PHE A 57 20.02 -15.67 4.48
N ASP A 58 20.35 -15.16 3.29
CA ASP A 58 21.00 -13.86 3.11
C ASP A 58 19.98 -12.71 3.23
N PRO A 59 20.21 -11.71 4.12
CA PRO A 59 19.38 -10.52 4.17
C PRO A 59 19.26 -9.77 2.83
N LEU A 60 20.30 -9.72 1.99
CA LEU A 60 20.21 -9.04 0.68
C LEU A 60 19.24 -9.74 -0.26
N GLU A 61 19.26 -11.07 -0.28
CA GLU A 61 18.33 -11.86 -1.09
C GLU A 61 16.90 -11.79 -0.54
N ARG A 62 16.70 -11.76 0.78
CA ARG A 62 15.37 -11.47 1.36
C ARG A 62 14.83 -10.10 0.98
N ALA A 63 15.69 -9.07 1.00
CA ALA A 63 15.30 -7.74 0.55
C ALA A 63 14.88 -7.78 -0.93
N HIS A 64 15.68 -8.43 -1.78
CA HIS A 64 15.38 -8.58 -3.20
C HIS A 64 14.05 -9.31 -3.46
N SER A 65 13.83 -10.48 -2.85
CA SER A 65 12.57 -11.22 -2.98
C SER A 65 11.37 -10.40 -2.52
N THR A 66 11.53 -9.60 -1.46
CA THR A 66 10.47 -8.68 -1.01
C THR A 66 10.21 -7.55 -2.04
N THR A 67 11.26 -7.03 -2.66
CA THR A 67 11.15 -6.01 -3.73
C THR A 67 10.36 -6.51 -4.93
N LEU A 68 10.44 -7.81 -5.26
CA LEU A 68 9.64 -8.39 -6.34
C LEU A 68 8.13 -8.30 -6.05
N LEU A 69 7.71 -8.58 -4.82
CA LEU A 69 6.31 -8.40 -4.40
C LEU A 69 5.92 -6.92 -4.38
N ALA A 70 6.83 -6.04 -3.95
CA ALA A 70 6.61 -4.59 -3.97
C ALA A 70 6.35 -4.07 -5.39
N ARG A 71 7.05 -4.62 -6.40
CA ARG A 71 6.84 -4.29 -7.82
C ARG A 71 5.44 -4.70 -8.27
N GLN A 72 4.99 -5.91 -7.94
CA GLN A 72 3.64 -6.38 -8.29
C GLN A 72 2.53 -5.54 -7.65
N LEU A 73 2.70 -5.14 -6.37
CA LEU A 73 1.78 -4.22 -5.72
C LEU A 73 1.79 -2.83 -6.38
N SER A 74 2.97 -2.31 -6.74
CA SER A 74 3.10 -1.02 -7.44
C SER A 74 2.37 -1.02 -8.78
N ASP A 75 2.46 -2.10 -9.55
CA ASP A 75 1.76 -2.22 -10.84
C ASP A 75 0.24 -2.25 -10.67
N GLU A 76 -0.26 -2.94 -9.66
CA GLU A 76 -1.68 -2.94 -9.32
C GLU A 76 -2.16 -1.56 -8.81
N ILE A 77 -1.35 -0.86 -8.02
CA ILE A 77 -1.68 0.52 -7.58
C ILE A 77 -1.75 1.45 -8.79
N LYS A 78 -0.81 1.35 -9.74
CA LYS A 78 -0.86 2.12 -10.99
C LYS A 78 -2.10 1.77 -11.82
N SER A 79 -2.52 0.51 -11.82
CA SER A 79 -3.75 0.08 -12.48
C SER A 79 -4.99 0.73 -11.82
N ALA A 80 -5.10 0.66 -10.49
CA ALA A 80 -6.17 1.34 -9.74
C ALA A 80 -6.17 2.86 -9.98
N ALA A 81 -4.99 3.48 -10.05
CA ALA A 81 -4.85 4.89 -10.39
C ALA A 81 -5.40 5.19 -11.79
N LYS A 82 -5.03 4.41 -12.81
CA LYS A 82 -5.58 4.55 -14.17
C LYS A 82 -7.11 4.43 -14.20
N GLU A 83 -7.67 3.55 -13.38
CA GLU A 83 -9.12 3.36 -13.21
C GLU A 83 -9.79 4.43 -12.35
N GLN A 84 -9.05 5.42 -11.85
CA GLN A 84 -9.53 6.47 -10.92
C GLN A 84 -10.12 5.90 -9.61
N ASP A 85 -9.69 4.70 -9.22
CA ASP A 85 -10.10 4.04 -7.99
C ASP A 85 -9.16 4.45 -6.84
N SER A 86 -9.43 5.62 -6.26
CA SER A 86 -8.60 6.21 -5.19
C SER A 86 -8.59 5.35 -3.93
N ASP A 87 -9.71 4.72 -3.59
CA ASP A 87 -9.86 3.90 -2.39
C ASP A 87 -8.98 2.66 -2.50
N ARG A 88 -9.03 1.97 -3.64
CA ARG A 88 -8.19 0.81 -3.91
C ARG A 88 -6.72 1.18 -4.00
N ALA A 89 -6.39 2.26 -4.69
CA ALA A 89 -5.01 2.74 -4.77
C ALA A 89 -4.44 3.04 -3.37
N ALA A 90 -5.22 3.69 -2.50
CA ALA A 90 -4.82 3.99 -1.13
C ALA A 90 -4.70 2.71 -0.27
N GLU A 91 -5.64 1.77 -0.37
CA GLU A 91 -5.56 0.47 0.31
C GLU A 91 -4.26 -0.27 -0.03
N LEU A 92 -3.99 -0.44 -1.31
CA LEU A 92 -2.81 -1.15 -1.78
C LEU A 92 -1.51 -0.41 -1.44
N CYS A 93 -1.53 0.92 -1.46
CA CYS A 93 -0.38 1.73 -1.03
C CYS A 93 -0.04 1.47 0.45
N ARG A 94 -1.04 1.35 1.35
CA ARG A 94 -0.81 0.96 2.75
C ARG A 94 -0.23 -0.45 2.89
N HIS A 95 -0.59 -1.37 2.00
CA HIS A 95 0.04 -2.70 1.97
C HIS A 95 1.50 -2.62 1.50
N LEU A 96 1.78 -1.84 0.45
CA LEU A 96 3.13 -1.63 -0.05
C LEU A 96 4.03 -0.98 1.00
N VAL A 97 3.57 0.07 1.69
CA VAL A 97 4.33 0.74 2.76
C VAL A 97 4.71 -0.26 3.86
N ARG A 98 3.76 -1.08 4.32
CA ARG A 98 4.03 -2.12 5.32
C ARG A 98 5.03 -3.16 4.83
N LEU A 99 4.89 -3.60 3.57
CA LEU A 99 5.82 -4.55 2.98
C LEU A 99 7.25 -4.00 2.92
N VAL A 100 7.42 -2.73 2.55
CA VAL A 100 8.72 -2.07 2.52
C VAL A 100 9.29 -1.92 3.94
N ASP A 101 8.48 -1.42 4.87
CA ASP A 101 8.91 -1.15 6.25
C ASP A 101 9.28 -2.42 7.02
N GLN A 102 8.59 -3.54 6.77
CA GLN A 102 8.78 -4.79 7.49
C GLN A 102 9.67 -5.79 6.76
N GLY A 103 9.68 -5.78 5.43
CA GLY A 103 10.37 -6.77 4.61
C GLY A 103 11.61 -6.27 3.88
N VAL A 104 11.69 -4.98 3.54
CA VAL A 104 12.85 -4.43 2.82
C VAL A 104 13.81 -3.74 3.78
N THR A 105 13.33 -2.71 4.48
CA THR A 105 14.15 -1.86 5.36
C THR A 105 14.97 -2.66 6.37
N PRO A 106 14.41 -3.62 7.14
CA PRO A 106 15.17 -4.35 8.16
C PRO A 106 16.25 -5.25 7.54
N ASN A 107 15.97 -5.83 6.37
CA ASN A 107 16.92 -6.69 5.67
C ASN A 107 18.09 -5.89 5.08
N LEU A 108 17.83 -4.70 4.51
CA LEU A 108 18.88 -3.79 4.05
C LEU A 108 19.74 -3.30 5.24
N SER A 109 19.13 -2.91 6.35
CA SER A 109 19.87 -2.51 7.56
C SER A 109 20.70 -3.64 8.14
N GLN A 110 20.15 -4.86 8.18
CA GLN A 110 20.88 -6.04 8.64
C GLN A 110 22.09 -6.33 7.73
N ALA A 111 21.92 -6.30 6.41
CA ALA A 111 23.02 -6.44 5.46
C ALA A 111 24.08 -5.35 5.65
N ARG A 112 23.65 -4.07 5.74
CA ARG A 112 24.54 -2.93 5.95
C ARG A 112 25.44 -3.08 7.18
N SER A 113 24.91 -3.63 8.28
CA SER A 113 25.67 -3.84 9.53
C SER A 113 26.85 -4.81 9.38
N ARG A 114 26.82 -5.69 8.38
CA ARG A 114 27.82 -6.74 8.15
C ARG A 114 28.76 -6.42 7.00
N ILE A 115 28.35 -5.56 6.08
CA ILE A 115 29.09 -5.24 4.86
C ILE A 115 30.09 -4.11 5.12
N PRO A 116 31.39 -4.30 4.85
CA PRO A 116 32.39 -3.24 4.93
C PRO A 116 32.16 -2.14 3.88
N ALA A 117 32.47 -0.89 4.24
CA ALA A 117 32.44 0.23 3.30
C ALA A 117 33.54 0.08 2.24
N GLY A 118 33.25 0.45 0.99
CA GLY A 118 34.10 0.32 -0.18
C GLY A 118 34.14 -1.09 -0.81
N SER A 119 33.47 -2.08 -0.21
CA SER A 119 33.51 -3.47 -0.70
C SER A 119 32.63 -3.69 -1.93
N GLU A 120 32.88 -4.78 -2.67
CA GLU A 120 31.99 -5.20 -3.76
C GLU A 120 30.57 -5.51 -3.26
N ALA A 121 30.45 -6.12 -2.09
CA ALA A 121 29.17 -6.39 -1.44
C ALA A 121 28.39 -5.11 -1.10
N GLU A 122 29.06 -3.98 -0.86
CA GLU A 122 28.40 -2.69 -0.70
C GLU A 122 27.74 -2.22 -2.01
N ARG A 123 28.35 -2.49 -3.18
CA ARG A 123 27.72 -2.18 -4.47
C ARG A 123 26.41 -2.94 -4.63
N LEU A 124 26.40 -4.22 -4.28
CA LEU A 124 25.19 -5.03 -4.33
C LEU A 124 24.12 -4.53 -3.35
N LEU A 125 24.51 -4.14 -2.12
CA LEU A 125 23.58 -3.53 -1.17
C LEU A 125 22.93 -2.25 -1.73
N LEU A 126 23.74 -1.37 -2.34
CA LEU A 126 23.25 -0.14 -2.95
C LEU A 126 22.35 -0.43 -4.16
N GLN A 127 22.68 -1.44 -4.96
CA GLN A 127 21.83 -1.92 -6.04
C GLN A 127 20.46 -2.39 -5.51
N ARG A 128 20.42 -3.23 -4.46
CA ARG A 128 19.15 -3.69 -3.86
C ARG A 128 18.32 -2.54 -3.28
N ARG A 129 18.97 -1.53 -2.70
CA ARG A 129 18.29 -0.28 -2.30
C ARG A 129 17.66 0.40 -3.52
N ASP A 130 18.45 0.60 -4.57
CA ASP A 130 18.02 1.35 -5.75
C ASP A 130 16.87 0.66 -6.49
N GLU A 131 16.87 -0.68 -6.57
CA GLU A 131 15.74 -1.47 -7.09
C GLU A 131 14.41 -1.13 -6.42
N VAL A 132 14.41 -0.89 -5.10
CA VAL A 132 13.22 -0.51 -4.35
C VAL A 132 12.84 0.95 -4.65
N LEU A 133 13.83 1.84 -4.71
CA LEU A 133 13.58 3.26 -5.02
C LEU A 133 13.00 3.44 -6.43
N GLU A 134 13.40 2.61 -7.39
CA GLU A 134 12.82 2.54 -8.73
C GLU A 134 11.35 2.11 -8.72
N VAL A 135 10.90 1.37 -7.70
CA VAL A 135 9.48 1.03 -7.53
C VAL A 135 8.70 2.18 -6.89
N LEU A 136 9.26 2.83 -5.87
CA LEU A 136 8.55 3.83 -5.06
C LEU A 136 8.48 5.21 -5.71
N LYS A 137 9.56 5.71 -6.32
CA LYS A 137 9.59 7.07 -6.89
C LYS A 137 8.57 7.28 -8.02
N PRO A 138 8.50 6.42 -9.05
CA PRO A 138 7.53 6.61 -10.12
C PRO A 138 6.09 6.42 -9.64
N LEU A 139 5.90 5.64 -8.57
CA LEU A 139 4.59 5.44 -7.97
C LEU A 139 4.09 6.69 -7.24
N GLU A 140 4.94 7.36 -6.45
CA GLU A 140 4.62 8.65 -5.82
C GLU A 140 4.19 9.68 -6.87
N GLU A 141 4.93 9.78 -7.97
CA GLU A 141 4.63 10.70 -9.07
C GLU A 141 3.29 10.34 -9.75
N THR A 142 3.06 9.06 -10.03
CA THR A 142 1.82 8.58 -10.66
C THR A 142 0.61 8.93 -9.80
N LEU A 143 0.66 8.63 -8.49
CA LEU A 143 -0.45 8.89 -7.57
C LEU A 143 -0.72 10.39 -7.43
N ARG A 144 0.33 11.21 -7.31
CA ARG A 144 0.21 12.67 -7.23
C ARG A 144 -0.43 13.27 -8.49
N ASN A 145 -0.06 12.77 -9.66
CA ASN A 145 -0.56 13.28 -10.93
C ASN A 145 -2.02 12.88 -11.18
N GLN A 146 -2.38 11.66 -10.80
CA GLN A 146 -3.69 11.08 -11.09
C GLN A 146 -4.79 11.56 -10.12
N PHE A 147 -4.45 11.74 -8.85
CA PHE A 147 -5.42 12.02 -7.78
C PHE A 147 -5.23 13.41 -7.16
N LYS A 148 -5.11 14.44 -8.00
CA LYS A 148 -4.96 15.83 -7.55
C LYS A 148 -6.10 16.17 -6.57
N SER A 149 -5.76 16.39 -5.29
CA SER A 149 -6.67 16.77 -4.20
C SER A 149 -7.46 15.66 -3.50
N SER A 150 -7.08 14.38 -3.62
CA SER A 150 -7.66 13.31 -2.77
C SER A 150 -6.97 13.27 -1.40
N LYS A 151 -7.74 13.50 -0.33
CA LYS A 151 -7.22 13.45 1.06
C LYS A 151 -6.70 12.07 1.43
N GLU A 152 -7.36 11.02 0.97
CA GLU A 152 -6.99 9.62 1.18
C GLU A 152 -5.65 9.32 0.52
N VAL A 153 -5.46 9.79 -0.73
CA VAL A 153 -4.20 9.61 -1.47
C VAL A 153 -3.08 10.46 -0.88
N ASP A 154 -3.37 11.68 -0.41
CA ASP A 154 -2.37 12.54 0.25
C ASP A 154 -1.80 11.91 1.53
N ALA A 155 -2.64 11.22 2.31
CA ALA A 155 -2.19 10.53 3.50
C ALA A 155 -1.21 9.39 3.17
N VAL A 156 -1.56 8.55 2.20
CA VAL A 156 -0.68 7.44 1.79
C VAL A 156 0.56 7.90 1.04
N LEU A 157 0.51 9.03 0.32
CA LEU A 157 1.69 9.63 -0.30
C LEU A 157 2.72 10.05 0.76
N ARG A 158 2.28 10.61 1.90
CA ARG A 158 3.20 10.92 3.01
C ARG A 158 3.84 9.66 3.58
N GLU A 159 3.07 8.61 3.78
CA GLU A 159 3.58 7.31 4.25
C GLU A 159 4.56 6.68 3.25
N LEU A 160 4.25 6.77 1.95
CA LEU A 160 5.10 6.27 0.87
C LEU A 160 6.43 7.02 0.81
N SER A 161 6.40 8.36 0.85
CA SER A 161 7.61 9.18 0.91
C SER A 161 8.44 8.90 2.16
N ALA A 162 7.80 8.67 3.31
CA ALA A 162 8.50 8.29 4.54
C ALA A 162 9.14 6.90 4.42
N GLY A 163 8.44 5.92 3.83
CA GLY A 163 8.98 4.60 3.52
C GLY A 163 10.18 4.67 2.57
N ARG A 164 10.10 5.50 1.53
CA ARG A 164 11.22 5.76 0.62
C ARG A 164 12.43 6.33 1.36
N ALA A 165 12.24 7.32 2.22
CA ALA A 165 13.31 7.90 3.03
C ALA A 165 13.98 6.86 3.94
N LYS A 166 13.19 5.97 4.56
CA LYS A 166 13.71 4.84 5.36
C LYS A 166 14.56 3.89 4.53
N VAL A 167 14.13 3.55 3.30
CA VAL A 167 14.93 2.71 2.38
C VAL A 167 16.24 3.40 2.04
N GLU A 168 16.21 4.71 1.74
CA GLU A 168 17.40 5.49 1.43
C GLU A 168 18.42 5.51 2.59
N SER A 169 17.95 5.61 3.83
CA SER A 169 18.82 5.59 5.01
C SER A 169 19.28 4.18 5.39
N SER A 170 18.51 3.13 5.10
CA SER A 170 18.80 1.75 5.55
C SER A 170 20.10 1.17 4.99
N ALA A 171 20.54 1.65 3.83
CA ALA A 171 21.78 1.22 3.19
C ALA A 171 22.95 2.21 3.42
N LYS A 172 22.73 3.31 4.13
CA LYS A 172 23.75 4.30 4.48
C LYS A 172 24.28 4.02 5.89
N LYS A 173 25.53 4.39 6.15
CA LYS A 173 26.12 4.47 7.50
C LYS A 173 25.92 5.88 8.03
#